data_AF-A0A0F9J9F2-F1
#
_entry.id   AF-A0A0F9J9F2-F1
#
_cell.length_a   1.000
_cell.length_b   1.000
_cell.length_c   1.000
_cell.angle_alpha   90.00
_cell.angle_beta   90.00
_cell.angle_gamma   90.00
#
_symmetry.space_group_name_H-M   'P 1'
#
loop_
_entity.id
_entity.type
_entity.pdbx_description
1 polymer ?
#
loop_
_entity_poly.entity_id
_entity_poly.type
_entity_poly.pdbx_seq_one_letter_code
_entity_poly.pdbx_strand_id
1 'polypeptide(L)' 'MSKIEEASNILEKIRGKEFVKNNPFTSEKEAQRFIETEKCFLLSLSEFEKY' A
#
# COMPACT_ATOMS: atom_id res chain seq x y z
N MET A 1 -8.34 -5.27 -10.71
CA MET A 1 -8.23 -4.52 -9.44
C MET A 1 -7.63 -3.16 -9.76
N SER A 2 -8.21 -2.07 -9.25
CA SER A 2 -7.70 -0.70 -9.46
C SER A 2 -6.42 -0.46 -8.64
N LYS A 3 -5.56 0.50 -9.00
CA LYS A 3 -4.38 0.83 -8.17
C LYS A 3 -4.77 1.43 -6.84
N ILE A 4 -5.84 2.23 -6.80
CA ILE A 4 -6.39 2.77 -5.56
C ILE A 4 -6.79 1.64 -4.62
N GLU A 5 -7.41 0.59 -5.16
CA GLU A 5 -7.81 -0.59 -4.39
C GLU A 5 -6.59 -1.41 -3.91
N GLU A 6 -5.60 -1.65 -4.80
CA GLU A 6 -4.34 -2.33 -4.45
C GLU A 6 -3.59 -1.57 -3.32
N ALA A 7 -3.44 -0.25 -3.46
CA ALA A 7 -2.77 0.61 -2.49
C ALA A 7 -3.53 0.67 -1.16
N SER A 8 -4.86 0.78 -1.20
CA SER A 8 -5.71 0.78 0.00
C SER A 8 -5.59 -0.52 0.76
N ASN A 9 -5.56 -1.67 0.07
CA ASN A 9 -5.37 -2.98 0.70
C ASN A 9 -4.00 -3.13 1.36
N ILE A 10 -2.94 -2.59 0.75
CA ILE A 10 -1.60 -2.57 1.35
C ILE A 10 -1.59 -1.66 2.59
N LEU A 11 -2.10 -0.44 2.45
CA LEU A 11 -2.13 0.52 3.55
C LEU A 11 -2.99 0.03 4.73
N GLU A 12 -4.09 -0.69 4.44
CA GLU A 12 -4.92 -1.33 5.45
C GLU A 12 -4.15 -2.35 6.27
N LYS A 13 -3.30 -3.17 5.62
CA LYS A 13 -2.46 -4.15 6.33
C LYS A 13 -1.41 -3.49 7.23
N ILE A 14 -0.98 -2.27 6.90
CA ILE A 14 0.07 -1.54 7.64
C ILE A 14 -0.53 -0.69 8.78
N ARG A 15 -1.63 0.02 8.52
CA ARG A 15 -2.20 1.05 9.42
C ARG A 15 -3.61 0.74 9.91
N GLY A 16 -4.26 -0.28 9.36
CA GLY A 16 -5.63 -0.67 9.70
C GLY A 16 -6.71 0.02 8.87
N LYS A 17 -7.92 -0.56 8.91
CA LYS A 17 -9.09 -0.13 8.14
C LYS A 17 -9.56 1.29 8.43
N GLU A 18 -9.56 1.70 9.69
CA GLU A 18 -10.02 3.04 10.08
C GLU A 18 -9.11 4.14 9.52
N PHE A 19 -7.79 3.88 9.48
CA PHE A 19 -6.84 4.81 8.91
C PHE A 19 -7.09 5.05 7.42
N VAL A 20 -7.31 3.98 6.64
CA VAL A 20 -7.58 4.06 5.20
C VAL A 20 -8.90 4.77 4.92
N LYS A 21 -9.95 4.53 5.72
CA LYS A 21 -11.23 5.25 5.56
C LYS A 21 -11.08 6.76 5.74
N ASN A 22 -10.22 7.18 6.67
CA ASN A 22 -9.97 8.60 6.93
C ASN A 22 -8.93 9.21 5.97
N ASN A 23 -8.14 8.39 5.27
CA ASN A 23 -7.07 8.82 4.37
C ASN A 23 -7.14 8.04 3.05
N PRO A 24 -8.21 8.19 2.25
CA PRO A 24 -8.34 7.48 0.98
C PRO A 24 -7.37 8.05 -0.05
N PHE A 25 -6.85 7.17 -0.93
CA PHE A 25 -6.10 7.62 -2.09
C PHE A 25 -7.02 8.40 -3.04
N THR A 26 -6.56 9.56 -3.48
CA THR A 26 -7.37 10.49 -4.28
C THR A 26 -7.12 10.34 -5.78
N SER A 27 -6.06 9.64 -6.18
CA SER A 27 -5.72 9.39 -7.58
C SER A 27 -4.96 8.08 -7.79
N GLU A 28 -5.12 7.51 -8.98
CA GLU A 28 -4.36 6.32 -9.42
C GLU A 28 -2.84 6.57 -9.41
N LYS A 29 -2.40 7.80 -9.70
CA LYS A 29 -0.98 8.18 -9.69
C LYS A 29 -0.37 8.16 -8.30
N GLU A 30 -1.10 8.65 -7.31
CA GLU A 30 -0.71 8.62 -5.90
C GLU A 30 -0.63 7.18 -5.39
N ALA A 31 -1.67 6.39 -5.67
CA ALA A 31 -1.73 4.98 -5.31
C ALA A 31 -0.57 4.19 -5.94
N GLN A 32 -0.25 4.43 -7.21
CA GLN A 32 0.88 3.77 -7.89
C GLN A 32 2.22 4.13 -7.23
N ARG A 33 2.45 5.41 -6.89
CA ARG A 33 3.67 5.83 -6.18
C ARG A 33 3.80 5.16 -4.81
N PHE A 34 2.70 5.06 -4.07
CA PHE A 34 2.68 4.36 -2.79
C PHE A 34 3.05 2.89 -2.97
N ILE A 35 2.42 2.19 -3.92
CA ILE A 35 2.70 0.78 -4.22
C ILE A 35 4.17 0.57 -4.58
N GLU A 36 4.75 1.41 -5.44
CA GLU A 36 6.17 1.30 -5.84
C GLU A 36 7.11 1.55 -4.66
N THR A 37 6.81 2.54 -3.82
CA THR A 37 7.61 2.90 -2.65
C THR A 37 7.56 1.79 -1.60
N GLU A 38 6.35 1.33 -1.25
CA GLU A 38 6.16 0.26 -0.29
C GLU A 38 6.64 -1.09 -0.82
N LYS A 39 6.56 -1.37 -2.13
CA LYS A 39 7.19 -2.58 -2.71
C LYS A 39 8.70 -2.56 -2.52
N CYS A 40 9.36 -1.43 -2.79
CA CYS A 40 10.80 -1.31 -2.53
C CYS A 40 11.12 -1.45 -1.04
N PHE A 41 10.32 -0.85 -0.14
CA PHE A 41 10.52 -0.96 1.30
C PHE A 41 10.30 -2.39 1.82
N LEU A 42 9.20 -3.04 1.44
CA LEU A 42 8.86 -4.40 1.83
C LEU A 42 9.86 -5.43 1.27
N LEU A 43 10.33 -5.28 0.04
CA LEU A 43 11.38 -6.13 -0.54
C LEU A 43 12.75 -5.91 0.11
N SER A 44 12.97 -4.78 0.77
CA SER A 44 14.19 -4.50 1.53
C SER A 44 14.16 -5.02 2.98
N LEU A 45 12.98 -5.44 3.47
CA LEU A 45 12.84 -6.07 4.77
C LEU A 45 13.10 -7.57 4.64
N SER A 46 14.18 -8.04 5.27
CA SER A 46 14.64 -9.45 5.28
C SER A 46 13.56 -10.45 5.73
N GLU A 47 12.50 -9.99 6.39
CA GLU A 47 11.38 -10.80 6.88
C GLU A 47 10.36 -11.19 5.80
N PHE A 48 10.42 -10.62 4.58
CA PHE A 48 9.50 -10.92 3.48
C PHE A 48 10.04 -11.89 2.42
N GLU A 49 11.29 -12.38 2.54
CA GLU A 49 11.88 -13.40 1.64
C GLU A 49 11.18 -14.78 1.68
N LYS A 50 10.07 -14.94 2.43
CA LYS A 50 9.31 -16.19 2.57
C LYS A 50 7.91 -16.18 1.95
N TYR A 51 7.57 -15.19 1.11
CA TYR A 51 6.34 -15.21 0.31
C TYR A 51 6.64 -15.18 -1.20
#